data_AF-A0A0M2KF02-F1
#
_entry.id   AF-A0A0M2KF02-F1
#
_cell.length_a   1.000
_cell.length_b   1.000
_cell.length_c   1.000
_cell.angle_alpha   90.00
_cell.angle_beta   90.00
_cell.angle_gamma   90.00
#
_symmetry.space_group_name_H-M   'P 1'
#
loop_
_entity.id
_entity.type
_entity.pdbx_description
1 polymer ?
#
loop_
_entity_poly.entity_id
_entity_poly.type
_entity_poly.pdbx_seq_one_letter_code
_entity_poly.pdbx_strand_id
1 'polypeptide(L)'
;MSGQHRAPEQAFLKTIKSCLLPVLGLCAFSSQTLATVYVCTNDSCTTWTAITPTQLAKKSTDGENTTIQQMLSQSTEQSIVNGFSDPGIGNTNLYIKSSLRYVGGVEPFAGKQHVTAYIYKSTDLHTRLKTCHAFSFIKAGATRYFATCQ
;
A
#
# COMPACT_ATOMS: atom_id res chain seq x y z
N MET A 1 -17.74 -62.48 34.13
CA MET A 1 -19.04 -62.38 33.44
C MET A 1 -19.98 -61.57 34.31
N SER A 2 -20.67 -60.61 33.68
CA SER A 2 -21.64 -59.61 34.13
C SER A 2 -22.29 -59.64 35.51
N GLY A 3 -22.53 -58.44 36.04
CA GLY A 3 -23.61 -58.17 37.01
C GLY A 3 -23.59 -56.74 37.56
N GLN A 4 -24.14 -55.77 36.83
CA GLN A 4 -24.50 -54.43 37.33
C GLN A 4 -25.66 -54.52 38.35
N HIS A 5 -25.68 -53.65 39.37
CA HIS A 5 -26.87 -52.85 39.70
C HIS A 5 -26.62 -51.77 40.78
N ARG A 6 -27.10 -50.56 40.46
CA ARG A 6 -27.70 -49.49 41.31
C ARG A 6 -26.79 -48.52 42.10
N ALA A 7 -26.82 -47.27 41.63
CA ALA A 7 -26.82 -46.03 42.44
C ALA A 7 -28.21 -45.84 43.11
N PRO A 8 -28.38 -45.01 44.15
CA PRO A 8 -28.28 -43.54 44.14
C PRO A 8 -27.49 -43.03 45.40
N GLU A 9 -27.29 -41.77 45.78
CA GLU A 9 -28.07 -40.54 45.70
C GLU A 9 -27.19 -39.38 46.25
N GLN A 10 -27.26 -38.21 45.63
CA GLN A 10 -27.11 -36.85 46.20
C GLN A 10 -25.81 -36.47 46.96
N ALA A 11 -24.94 -35.68 46.36
CA ALA A 11 -24.99 -34.20 46.34
C ALA A 11 -24.56 -33.54 47.66
N PHE A 12 -23.37 -32.95 47.67
CA PHE A 12 -23.14 -31.73 48.43
C PHE A 12 -22.19 -30.81 47.67
N LEU A 13 -22.80 -29.79 47.07
CA LEU A 13 -22.13 -28.63 46.48
C LEU A 13 -21.19 -28.00 47.50
N LYS A 14 -19.92 -27.80 47.12
CA LYS A 14 -19.04 -26.87 47.82
C LYS A 14 -18.41 -25.90 46.82
N THR A 15 -19.05 -24.73 46.78
CA THR A 15 -18.44 -23.41 46.65
C THR A 15 -17.72 -23.10 45.34
N ILE A 16 -18.47 -22.45 44.46
CA ILE A 16 -17.98 -21.61 43.37
C ILE A 16 -17.11 -20.50 43.99
N LYS A 17 -15.83 -20.47 43.67
CA LYS A 17 -15.04 -19.24 43.68
C LYS A 17 -14.65 -18.92 42.24
N SER A 18 -15.45 -18.04 41.65
CA SER A 18 -15.13 -17.30 40.44
C SER A 18 -13.76 -16.64 40.58
N CYS A 19 -12.76 -17.15 39.86
CA CYS A 19 -11.68 -16.33 39.35
C CYS A 19 -12.01 -16.00 37.91
N LEU A 20 -12.85 -14.98 37.73
CA LEU A 20 -12.91 -14.18 36.52
C LEU A 20 -11.53 -13.52 36.37
N LEU A 21 -10.59 -14.22 35.73
CA LEU A 21 -9.39 -13.60 35.21
C LEU A 21 -9.83 -12.80 33.97
N PRO A 22 -9.70 -11.47 33.97
CA PRO A 22 -9.93 -10.71 32.76
C PRO A 22 -8.88 -11.14 31.74
N VAL A 23 -9.35 -11.66 30.60
CA VAL A 23 -8.56 -11.80 29.39
C VAL A 23 -8.13 -10.39 28.98
N LEU A 24 -6.99 -9.93 29.50
CA LEU A 24 -6.29 -8.76 28.98
C LEU A 24 -5.65 -9.18 27.66
N GLY A 25 -6.50 -9.21 26.63
CA GLY A 25 -6.06 -9.27 25.24
C GLY A 25 -5.28 -8.00 24.90
N LEU A 26 -3.97 -8.03 25.09
CA LEU A 26 -3.07 -7.14 24.35
C LEU A 26 -2.95 -7.68 22.92
N CYS A 27 -3.99 -7.47 22.12
CA CYS A 27 -3.81 -7.41 20.67
C CYS A 27 -3.16 -6.06 20.34
N ALA A 28 -1.88 -5.91 20.65
CA ALA A 28 -1.07 -4.81 20.15
C ALA A 28 -0.74 -5.08 18.68
N PHE A 29 -1.73 -4.95 17.79
CA PHE A 29 -1.46 -4.78 16.37
C PHE A 29 -1.06 -3.32 16.12
N SER A 30 0.11 -2.94 16.62
CA SER A 30 0.78 -1.74 16.13
C SER A 30 1.63 -2.10 14.92
N SER A 31 1.00 -2.69 13.90
CA SER A 31 1.55 -2.65 12.56
C SER A 31 1.27 -1.23 12.04
N GLN A 32 2.08 -0.26 12.46
CA GLN A 32 2.19 0.96 11.67
C GLN A 32 2.89 0.54 10.38
N THR A 33 2.10 0.09 9.41
CA THR A 33 2.55 -0.04 8.05
C THR A 33 2.95 1.37 7.63
N LEU A 34 4.26 1.62 7.61
CA LEU A 34 4.82 2.83 7.03
C LEU A 34 4.18 2.97 5.65
N ALA A 35 3.55 4.11 5.39
CA ALA A 35 2.86 4.34 4.13
C ALA A 35 3.82 4.00 2.98
N THR A 36 3.40 3.12 2.06
CA THR A 36 4.27 2.66 0.95
C THR A 36 4.61 3.78 -0.04
N VAL A 37 3.78 4.83 -0.02
CA VAL A 37 3.85 5.94 -0.95
C VAL A 37 3.87 7.25 -0.18
N TYR A 38 4.84 8.08 -0.52
CA TYR A 38 5.04 9.41 0.02
C TYR A 38 4.90 10.45 -1.09
N VAL A 39 4.59 11.69 -0.70
CA VAL A 39 4.63 12.86 -1.57
C VAL A 39 5.75 13.77 -1.10
N CYS A 40 6.66 14.09 -2.02
CA CYS A 40 7.72 15.05 -1.80
C CYS A 40 7.10 16.44 -1.55
N THR A 41 7.67 17.20 -0.62
CA THR A 41 7.26 18.59 -0.37
C THR A 41 7.96 19.57 -1.32
N ASN A 42 9.05 19.15 -1.98
CA ASN A 42 9.80 19.90 -2.97
C ASN A 42 10.27 18.99 -4.12
N ASP A 43 10.80 19.59 -5.20
CA ASP A 43 11.26 18.86 -6.39
C ASP A 43 12.51 17.99 -6.14
N SER A 44 13.36 18.37 -5.19
CA SER A 44 14.52 17.58 -4.78
C SER A 44 14.16 16.38 -3.89
N CYS A 45 12.91 16.28 -3.46
CA CYS A 45 12.39 15.27 -2.56
C CYS A 45 13.21 15.06 -1.27
N THR A 46 13.74 16.13 -0.70
CA THR A 46 14.52 16.05 0.55
C THR A 46 13.64 15.88 1.79
N THR A 47 12.37 16.28 1.68
CA THR A 47 11.35 16.19 2.73
C THR A 47 10.04 15.70 2.12
N TRP A 48 9.31 14.86 2.84
CA TRP A 48 8.11 14.18 2.32
C TRP A 48 7.07 13.92 3.41
N THR A 49 5.83 13.67 2.98
CA THR A 49 4.72 13.24 3.83
C THR A 49 4.05 12.02 3.24
N ALA A 50 3.33 11.22 4.02
CA ALA A 50 2.52 10.13 3.47
C ALA A 50 1.53 10.67 2.44
N ILE A 51 1.32 9.94 1.33
CA ILE A 51 0.26 10.30 0.38
C ILE A 51 -1.11 10.09 1.03
N THR A 52 -2.02 11.02 0.82
CA THR A 52 -3.39 10.92 1.33
C THR A 52 -4.31 10.18 0.36
N PRO A 53 -5.41 9.56 0.83
CA PRO A 53 -6.43 8.98 -0.04
C PRO A 53 -7.00 9.98 -1.05
N THR A 54 -7.21 11.24 -0.63
CA THR A 54 -7.68 12.31 -1.52
C THR A 54 -6.67 12.62 -2.62
N GLN A 55 -5.37 12.62 -2.32
CA GLN A 55 -4.34 12.76 -3.35
C GLN A 55 -4.30 11.54 -4.27
N LEU A 56 -4.45 10.32 -3.76
CA LEU A 56 -4.51 9.11 -4.60
C LEU A 56 -5.71 9.11 -5.55
N ALA A 57 -6.86 9.62 -5.12
CA ALA A 57 -8.09 9.71 -5.90
C ALA A 57 -8.10 10.84 -6.96
N LYS A 58 -7.06 11.69 -7.01
CA LYS A 58 -6.91 12.77 -7.99
C LYS A 58 -6.87 12.22 -9.42
N LYS A 59 -7.87 12.55 -10.25
CA LYS A 59 -7.98 12.14 -11.67
C LYS A 59 -7.19 13.02 -12.65
N SER A 60 -6.53 12.43 -13.64
CA SER A 60 -5.90 13.16 -14.74
C SER A 60 -6.89 14.09 -15.46
N THR A 61 -6.39 15.19 -16.00
CA THR A 61 -7.18 16.22 -16.70
C THR A 61 -6.95 16.24 -18.20
N ASP A 62 -6.33 15.19 -18.74
CA ASP A 62 -5.99 14.98 -20.14
C ASP A 62 -7.04 14.18 -20.91
N GLY A 63 -8.23 14.02 -20.32
CA GLY A 63 -9.34 13.24 -20.88
C GLY A 63 -9.37 11.77 -20.48
N GLU A 64 -8.26 11.20 -19.97
CA GLU A 64 -8.21 9.79 -19.55
C GLU A 64 -8.94 9.52 -18.23
N ASN A 65 -9.15 10.56 -17.42
CA ASN A 65 -9.81 10.48 -16.11
C ASN A 65 -9.16 9.48 -15.13
N THR A 66 -7.88 9.18 -15.30
CA THR A 66 -7.14 8.18 -14.54
C THR A 66 -6.73 8.71 -13.18
N THR A 67 -6.97 7.96 -12.11
CA THR A 67 -6.50 8.32 -10.76
C THR A 67 -5.00 8.02 -10.58
N ILE A 68 -4.35 8.73 -9.66
CA ILE A 68 -2.97 8.42 -9.25
C ILE A 68 -2.87 6.98 -8.75
N GLN A 69 -3.85 6.52 -7.98
CA GLN A 69 -3.92 5.13 -7.54
C GLN A 69 -3.89 4.14 -8.70
N GLN A 70 -4.66 4.38 -9.77
CA GLN A 70 -4.66 3.51 -10.95
C GLN A 70 -3.32 3.52 -11.66
N MET A 71 -2.72 4.70 -11.89
CA MET A 71 -1.39 4.81 -12.52
C MET A 71 -0.31 4.02 -11.74
N LEU A 72 -0.37 4.02 -10.41
CA LEU A 72 0.64 3.34 -9.58
C LEU A 72 0.35 1.84 -9.42
N SER A 73 -0.88 1.46 -9.03
CA SER A 73 -1.24 0.06 -8.72
C SER A 73 -1.37 -0.83 -9.96
N GLN A 74 -1.64 -0.24 -11.13
CA GLN A 74 -1.84 -0.95 -12.40
C GLN A 74 -0.76 -0.56 -13.43
N SER A 75 0.39 -0.08 -12.96
CA SER A 75 1.53 0.30 -13.82
C SER A 75 2.13 -0.90 -14.58
N THR A 76 2.64 -0.71 -15.78
CA THR A 76 3.47 -1.71 -16.48
C THR A 76 4.83 -1.92 -15.81
N GLU A 77 5.30 -0.98 -14.99
CA GLU A 77 6.55 -1.11 -14.24
C GLU A 77 6.33 -1.83 -12.90
N GLN A 78 6.94 -3.00 -12.75
CA GLN A 78 6.77 -3.81 -11.54
C GLN A 78 7.33 -3.14 -10.29
N SER A 79 8.41 -2.35 -10.37
CA SER A 79 8.91 -1.65 -9.17
C SER A 79 7.94 -0.58 -8.66
N ILE A 80 7.14 0.02 -9.53
CA ILE A 80 6.07 0.95 -9.10
C ILE A 80 4.97 0.17 -8.40
N VAL A 81 4.53 -0.96 -8.96
CA VAL A 81 3.49 -1.79 -8.35
C VAL A 81 3.94 -2.36 -7.00
N ASN A 82 5.17 -2.87 -6.92
CA ASN A 82 5.73 -3.40 -5.68
C ASN A 82 5.77 -2.32 -4.60
N GLY A 83 6.37 -1.17 -4.88
CA GLY A 83 6.42 -0.11 -3.89
C GLY A 83 5.11 0.68 -3.75
N PHE A 84 4.02 0.30 -4.43
CA PHE A 84 2.67 0.75 -4.08
C PHE A 84 1.98 -0.27 -3.15
N SER A 85 2.00 -1.56 -3.54
CA SER A 85 1.17 -2.61 -2.94
C SER A 85 1.86 -3.42 -1.84
N ASP A 86 3.19 -3.62 -1.93
CA ASP A 86 3.95 -4.49 -1.02
C ASP A 86 5.44 -4.07 -0.95
N PRO A 87 5.81 -3.18 -0.02
CA PRO A 87 7.19 -2.73 0.13
C PRO A 87 8.11 -3.84 0.62
N GLY A 88 7.58 -4.92 1.21
CA GLY A 88 8.36 -6.07 1.68
C GLY A 88 8.89 -6.92 0.52
N ILE A 89 8.12 -7.04 -0.56
CA ILE A 89 8.57 -7.68 -1.80
C ILE A 89 9.60 -6.81 -2.53
N GLY A 90 9.34 -5.49 -2.58
CA GLY A 90 10.16 -4.56 -3.34
C GLY A 90 11.42 -4.08 -2.63
N ASN A 91 11.51 -4.20 -1.30
CA ASN A 91 12.46 -3.50 -0.45
C ASN A 91 12.64 -2.02 -0.86
N THR A 92 11.54 -1.38 -1.23
CA THR A 92 11.53 -0.04 -1.82
C THR A 92 10.33 0.76 -1.36
N ASN A 93 10.50 2.08 -1.34
CA ASN A 93 9.47 3.07 -1.05
C ASN A 93 9.27 3.95 -2.29
N LEU A 94 8.02 4.39 -2.54
CA LEU A 94 7.69 5.31 -3.62
C LEU A 94 7.57 6.74 -3.10
N TYR A 95 8.26 7.66 -3.75
CA TYR A 95 8.17 9.09 -3.47
C TYR A 95 7.71 9.84 -4.70
N ILE A 96 6.51 10.41 -4.63
CA ILE A 96 5.88 11.11 -5.74
C ILE A 96 6.20 12.60 -5.66
N LYS A 97 6.57 13.23 -6.77
CA LYS A 97 6.80 14.69 -6.81
C LYS A 97 5.57 15.50 -6.36
N SER A 98 5.82 16.66 -5.78
CA SER A 98 4.82 17.52 -5.11
C SER A 98 3.68 17.99 -6.02
N SER A 99 3.97 18.26 -7.30
CA SER A 99 2.93 18.71 -8.25
C SER A 99 1.90 17.62 -8.54
N LEU A 100 2.25 16.35 -8.23
CA LEU A 100 1.45 15.14 -8.45
C LEU A 100 1.01 14.91 -9.91
N ARG A 101 1.41 15.77 -10.85
CA ARG A 101 1.06 15.71 -12.26
C ARG A 101 2.05 16.50 -13.09
N TYR A 102 2.42 15.93 -14.22
CA TYR A 102 3.13 16.62 -15.29
C TYR A 102 2.54 16.19 -16.62
N VAL A 103 2.33 17.14 -17.51
CA VAL A 103 2.06 16.85 -18.92
C VAL A 103 3.41 16.70 -19.59
N GLY A 104 3.61 15.61 -20.34
CA GLY A 104 4.86 15.42 -21.06
C GLY A 104 4.98 14.04 -21.67
N GLY A 105 6.15 13.80 -22.25
CA GLY A 105 6.44 12.58 -23.01
C GLY A 105 6.54 12.85 -24.50
N VAL A 106 7.06 11.86 -25.21
CA VAL A 106 7.00 11.75 -26.66
C VAL A 106 5.94 10.73 -27.03
N GLU A 107 5.57 10.63 -28.30
CA GLU A 107 4.68 9.57 -28.79
C GLU A 107 5.11 8.19 -28.25
N PRO A 108 4.17 7.32 -27.82
CA PRO A 108 2.70 7.48 -27.87
C PRO A 108 2.08 8.24 -26.67
N PHE A 109 2.86 8.95 -25.86
CA PHE A 109 2.42 9.60 -24.61
C PHE A 109 2.30 11.12 -24.72
N ALA A 110 2.45 11.68 -25.93
CA ALA A 110 2.40 13.12 -26.12
C ALA A 110 1.08 13.70 -25.59
N GLY A 111 1.18 14.74 -24.76
CA GLY A 111 0.02 15.38 -24.13
C GLY A 111 -0.62 14.60 -22.97
N LYS A 112 -0.13 13.40 -22.64
CA LYS A 112 -0.63 12.62 -21.50
C LYS A 112 0.00 13.07 -20.19
N GLN A 113 -0.78 13.00 -19.13
CA GLN A 113 -0.31 13.28 -17.78
C GLN A 113 0.40 12.07 -17.19
N HIS A 114 1.39 12.33 -16.35
CA HIS A 114 2.04 11.30 -15.57
C HIS A 114 2.36 11.78 -14.16
N VAL A 115 2.55 10.83 -13.26
CA VAL A 115 3.20 11.03 -11.96
C VAL A 115 4.67 10.66 -12.06
N THR A 116 5.55 11.49 -11.53
CA THR A 116 6.95 11.12 -11.36
C THR A 116 7.12 10.46 -10.00
N ALA A 117 7.59 9.22 -10.00
CA ALA A 117 7.87 8.42 -8.82
C ALA A 117 9.38 8.18 -8.71
N TYR A 118 9.97 8.58 -7.59
CA TYR A 118 11.30 8.16 -7.21
C TYR A 118 11.22 6.90 -6.37
N ILE A 119 11.99 5.90 -6.77
CA ILE A 119 12.03 4.61 -6.07
C ILE A 119 13.31 4.58 -5.25
N TYR A 120 13.17 4.58 -3.93
CA TYR A 120 14.28 4.52 -2.99
C TYR A 120 14.33 3.16 -2.33
N LYS A 121 15.52 2.72 -1.92
CA LYS A 121 15.67 1.53 -1.09
C LYS A 121 14.97 1.76 0.25
N SER A 122 14.16 0.80 0.70
CA SER A 122 13.41 0.95 1.97
C SER A 122 14.33 1.08 3.18
N THR A 123 15.55 0.52 3.10
CA THR A 123 16.57 0.57 4.16
C THR A 123 17.47 1.80 4.08
N ASP A 124 17.42 2.57 3.00
CA ASP A 124 18.26 3.76 2.80
C ASP A 124 17.52 4.80 1.95
N LEU A 125 17.04 5.82 2.66
CA LEU A 125 16.23 6.91 2.12
C LEU A 125 17.02 7.90 1.26
N HIS A 126 18.35 7.77 1.19
CA HIS A 126 19.21 8.62 0.36
C HIS A 126 19.67 7.90 -0.92
N THR A 127 19.47 6.59 -1.00
CA THR A 127 19.80 5.82 -2.21
C THR A 127 18.58 5.67 -3.11
N ARG A 128 18.45 6.60 -4.07
CA ARG A 128 17.49 6.50 -5.16
C ARG A 128 17.94 5.43 -6.14
N LEU A 129 17.12 4.42 -6.35
CA LEU A 129 17.41 3.32 -7.28
C LEU A 129 17.03 3.67 -8.72
N LYS A 130 15.88 4.31 -8.91
CA LYS A 130 15.40 4.73 -10.23
C LYS A 130 14.39 5.87 -10.15
N THR A 131 14.22 6.58 -11.25
CA THR A 131 13.14 7.54 -11.45
C THR A 131 12.20 6.99 -12.50
N CYS A 132 10.91 6.96 -12.20
CA CYS A 132 9.89 6.48 -13.12
C CYS A 132 8.81 7.52 -13.36
N HIS A 133 8.21 7.46 -14.54
CA HIS A 133 7.04 8.23 -14.94
C HIS A 133 5.90 7.24 -15.18
N ALA A 134 4.87 7.25 -14.34
CA ALA A 134 3.66 6.45 -14.57
C ALA A 134 2.60 7.32 -15.22
N PHE A 135 2.21 6.97 -16.44
CA PHE A 135 1.33 7.75 -17.30
C PHE A 135 -0.14 7.35 -17.11
N SER A 136 -1.04 8.29 -17.37
CA SER A 136 -2.49 8.07 -17.44
C SER A 136 -2.92 7.23 -18.65
N PHE A 137 -1.97 6.87 -19.52
CA PHE A 137 -2.22 6.22 -20.80
C PHE A 137 -2.22 4.69 -20.69
N ILE A 138 -3.21 4.07 -21.33
CA ILE A 138 -3.23 2.63 -21.63
C ILE A 138 -3.19 2.47 -23.15
N LYS A 139 -2.28 1.63 -23.65
CA LYS A 139 -2.26 1.27 -25.07
C LYS A 139 -3.53 0.50 -25.45
N ALA A 140 -4.08 0.73 -26.65
CA ALA A 140 -5.21 -0.05 -27.15
C ALA A 140 -4.97 -1.57 -27.02
N GLY A 141 -5.92 -2.27 -26.39
CA GLY A 141 -5.83 -3.71 -26.11
C GLY A 141 -5.02 -4.10 -24.87
N ALA A 142 -4.41 -3.15 -24.16
CA ALA A 142 -3.74 -3.39 -22.88
C ALA A 142 -4.68 -3.14 -21.69
N THR A 143 -4.30 -3.65 -20.52
CA THR A 143 -5.04 -3.48 -19.26
C THR A 143 -4.26 -2.71 -18.19
N ARG A 144 -3.01 -2.31 -18.50
CA ARG A 144 -2.08 -1.67 -17.56
C ARG A 144 -1.66 -0.30 -18.06
N TYR A 145 -1.45 0.61 -17.12
CA TYR A 145 -0.99 1.98 -17.38
C TYR A 145 0.48 1.99 -17.69
N PHE A 146 0.86 2.72 -18.74
CA PHE A 146 2.24 2.74 -19.18
C PHE A 146 3.16 3.43 -18.17
N ALA A 147 4.38 2.95 -18.06
CA ALA A 147 5.43 3.62 -17.30
C ALA A 147 6.79 3.53 -17.98
N THR A 148 7.61 4.57 -17.82
CA THR A 148 9.03 4.57 -18.19
C THR A 148 9.88 4.75 -16.95
N CYS A 149 11.08 4.17 -16.93
CA CYS A 149 12.05 4.35 -15.85
C CYS A 149 13.46 4.58 -16.38
N GLN A 150 14.25 5.32 -15.61
CA GLN A 150 15.67 5.57 -15.80
C GLN A 150 16.42 5.31 -14.49
#